data_AF-A0A0R0LUV3-F1
#
_entry.id   AF-A0A0R0LUV3-F1
#
_cell.length_a   1.000
_cell.length_b   1.000
_cell.length_c   1.000
_cell.angle_alpha   90.00
_cell.angle_beta   90.00
_cell.angle_gamma   90.00
#
_symmetry.space_group_name_H-M   'P 1'
#
loop_
_entity.id
_entity.type
_entity.pdbx_description
1 polymer ?
#
loop_
_entity_poly.entity_id
_entity_poly.type
_entity_poly.pdbx_seq_one_letter_code
_entity_poly.pdbx_strand_id
1 'polypeptide(L)' 'MEQNSSNKLLESDMASAAKAIDEFTGKDTEDISLWIKEFEMISLATGLDEQQQARLFVTKLRGVA' A
#
# COMPACT_ATOMS: atom_id res chain seq x y z
N MET A 1 25.85 -22.76 -16.15
CA MET A 1 24.73 -21.84 -16.45
C MET A 1 24.11 -21.51 -15.12
N GLU A 2 24.41 -20.32 -14.61
CA GLU A 2 23.93 -19.86 -13.31
C GLU A 2 22.40 -19.74 -13.37
N GLN A 3 21.70 -20.51 -12.52
CA GLN A 3 20.29 -20.30 -12.28
C GLN A 3 20.15 -18.98 -11.53
N ASN A 4 19.84 -17.92 -12.28
CA ASN A 4 19.41 -16.65 -11.74
C ASN A 4 18.04 -16.88 -11.11
N SER A 5 18.04 -17.28 -9.84
CA SER A 5 16.86 -17.36 -8.99
C SER A 5 16.36 -15.94 -8.75
N SER A 6 15.69 -15.36 -9.74
CA SER A 6 14.96 -14.10 -9.58
C SER A 6 14.09 -14.24 -8.33
N ASN A 7 14.33 -13.36 -7.37
CA ASN A 7 13.54 -13.19 -6.14
C ASN A 7 12.04 -13.10 -6.49
N LYS A 8 11.34 -14.23 -6.57
CA LYS A 8 9.88 -14.29 -6.69
C LYS A 8 9.15 -13.67 -5.47
N LEU A 9 9.91 -13.31 -4.44
CA LEU A 9 9.43 -12.64 -3.22
C LEU A 9 9.15 -11.14 -3.41
N LEU A 10 9.58 -10.52 -4.51
CA LEU A 10 9.45 -9.07 -4.75
C LEU A 10 8.69 -8.76 -6.05
N GLU A 11 7.79 -9.64 -6.49
CA GLU A 11 6.77 -9.21 -7.45
C GLU A 11 5.75 -8.36 -6.69
N SER A 12 5.66 -7.09 -7.06
CA SER A 12 4.70 -6.13 -6.49
C SER A 12 3.29 -6.71 -6.52
N ASP A 13 2.65 -6.80 -5.34
CA ASP A 13 1.27 -7.29 -5.21
C ASP A 13 0.33 -6.15 -4.78
N MET A 14 0.08 -5.27 -5.75
CA MET A 14 -0.82 -4.13 -5.58
C MET A 14 -2.25 -4.55 -5.22
N ALA A 15 -2.70 -5.74 -5.66
CA ALA A 15 -4.04 -6.23 -5.36
C ALA A 15 -4.16 -6.61 -3.87
N SER A 16 -3.16 -7.30 -3.32
CA SER A 16 -3.11 -7.60 -1.89
C SER A 16 -2.97 -6.34 -1.04
N ALA A 17 -2.12 -5.39 -1.44
CA ALA A 17 -1.99 -4.11 -0.74
C ALA A 17 -3.32 -3.34 -0.73
N ALA A 18 -3.99 -3.26 -1.88
CA ALA A 18 -5.30 -2.64 -2.00
C ALA A 18 -6.40 -3.35 -1.21
N LYS A 19 -6.28 -4.65 -0.95
CA LYS A 19 -7.24 -5.35 -0.10
C LYS A 19 -6.97 -5.13 1.39
N ALA A 20 -5.70 -4.97 1.78
CA ALA A 20 -5.26 -4.90 3.16
C ALA A 20 -5.32 -3.49 3.77
N ILE A 21 -5.23 -2.44 2.95
CA ILE A 21 -5.33 -1.05 3.40
C ILE A 21 -6.79 -0.62 3.43
N ASP A 22 -7.27 -0.15 4.58
CA ASP A 22 -8.61 0.42 4.71
C ASP A 22 -8.72 1.78 3.99
N GLU A 23 -9.94 2.13 3.59
CA GLU A 23 -10.21 3.46 3.03
C GLU A 23 -10.14 4.52 4.13
N PHE A 24 -9.56 5.68 3.82
CA PHE A 24 -9.54 6.84 4.71
C PHE A 24 -10.62 7.83 4.26
N THR A 25 -11.60 8.12 5.13
CA THR A 25 -12.75 8.94 4.80
C THR A 25 -12.60 10.41 5.21
N GLY A 26 -11.59 10.72 6.03
CA GLY A 26 -11.32 12.06 6.54
C GLY A 26 -12.27 12.49 7.65
N LYS A 27 -12.93 11.55 8.34
CA LYS A 27 -13.76 11.85 9.50
C LYS A 27 -12.89 12.17 10.71
N ASP A 28 -13.32 13.10 11.55
CA ASP A 28 -12.61 13.51 12.78
C ASP A 28 -12.30 12.36 13.75
N THR A 29 -13.03 11.24 13.64
CA THR A 29 -12.82 10.03 14.45
C THR A 29 -11.72 9.11 13.92
N GLU A 30 -11.25 9.30 12.70
CA GLU A 30 -10.18 8.50 12.10
C GLU A 30 -8.80 9.03 12.51
N ASP A 31 -7.90 8.14 12.91
CA ASP A 31 -6.51 8.50 13.21
C ASP A 31 -5.67 8.43 11.93
N ILE A 32 -5.42 9.60 11.33
CA ILE A 32 -4.60 9.72 10.12
C ILE A 32 -3.18 9.21 10.33
N SER A 33 -2.61 9.37 11.53
CA SER A 33 -1.23 8.94 11.80
C SER A 33 -1.14 7.42 11.83
N LEU A 34 -2.14 6.77 12.42
CA LEU A 34 -2.26 5.31 12.39
C LEU A 34 -2.44 4.79 10.96
N TRP A 35 -3.36 5.40 10.20
CA TRP A 35 -3.64 4.98 8.83
C TRP A 35 -2.43 5.10 7.90
N ILE A 36 -1.68 6.21 7.97
CA ILE A 36 -0.43 6.40 7.20
C ILE A 36 0.60 5.31 7.56
N LYS A 37 0.75 5.01 8.85
CA LYS A 37 1.68 3.98 9.32
C LYS A 37 1.31 2.60 8.80
N GLU A 38 0.03 2.25 8.80
CA GLU A 38 -0.47 0.99 8.25
C GLU A 38 -0.26 0.91 6.73
N PHE A 39 -0.53 2.01 6.02
CA PHE A 39 -0.27 2.13 4.59
C PHE A 39 1.21 1.88 4.24
N GLU A 40 2.14 2.51 4.97
CA GLU A 40 3.57 2.35 4.76
C GLU A 40 4.04 0.92 5.02
N MET A 41 3.59 0.31 6.13
CA MET A 41 3.94 -1.08 6.45
C MET A 41 3.47 -2.06 5.38
N ILE A 42 2.24 -1.91 4.89
CA ILE A 42 1.67 -2.79 3.87
C ILE A 42 2.36 -2.58 2.52
N SER A 43 2.63 -1.32 2.15
CA SER A 43 3.34 -0.98 0.91
C SER A 43 4.74 -1.59 0.88
N LEU A 44 5.47 -1.53 2.01
CA LEU A 44 6.77 -2.16 2.16
C LEU A 44 6.68 -3.69 2.07
N ALA A 45 5.70 -4.30 2.75
CA ALA A 45 5.49 -5.75 2.75
C ALA A 45 5.09 -6.32 1.38
N THR A 46 4.49 -5.49 0.52
CA THR A 46 4.01 -5.88 -0.82
C THR A 46 4.96 -5.48 -1.94
N GLY A 47 6.10 -4.87 -1.62
CA GLY A 47 7.14 -4.50 -2.59
C GLY A 47 6.69 -3.42 -3.57
N LEU A 48 5.76 -2.52 -3.17
CA LEU A 48 5.30 -1.44 -4.04
C LEU A 48 6.40 -0.41 -4.24
N ASP A 49 6.64 -0.02 -5.49
CA ASP A 49 7.46 1.15 -5.78
C ASP A 49 6.73 2.47 -5.46
N GLU A 50 7.44 3.58 -5.44
CA GLU A 50 6.89 4.90 -5.09
C GLU A 50 5.70 5.31 -5.98
N GLN A 51 5.72 4.96 -7.27
CA GLN A 51 4.63 5.28 -8.18
C GLN A 51 3.38 4.43 -7.88
N GLN A 52 3.55 3.15 -7.56
CA GLN A 52 2.49 2.26 -7.15
C GLN A 52 1.91 2.67 -5.80
N GLN A 53 2.76 3.06 -4.85
CA GLN A 53 2.34 3.62 -3.56
C GLN A 53 1.48 4.86 -3.77
N ALA A 54 1.93 5.84 -4.55
CA ALA A 54 1.17 7.05 -4.82
C ALA A 54 -0.20 6.75 -5.45
N ARG A 55 -0.26 5.83 -6.42
CA ARG A 55 -1.54 5.40 -7.03
C ARG A 55 -2.45 4.74 -6.00
N LEU A 56 -1.92 3.84 -5.18
CA LEU A 56 -2.69 3.16 -4.15
C LEU A 56 -3.23 4.13 -3.11
N PHE A 57 -2.40 5.07 -2.65
CA PHE A 57 -2.76 6.10 -1.70
C PHE A 57 -4.01 6.88 -2.16
N VAL A 58 -3.98 7.41 -3.39
CA VAL A 58 -5.11 8.14 -3.97
C VAL A 58 -6.36 7.26 -4.07
N THR A 59 -6.21 5.99 -4.44
CA THR A 59 -7.38 5.08 -4.53
C THR A 59 -8.00 4.73 -3.18
N LYS A 60 -7.35 5.05 -2.07
CA LYS A 60 -7.84 4.77 -0.71
C LYS A 60 -8.46 5.98 -0.01
N LEU A 61 -8.35 7.17 -0.58
CA LEU A 61 -9.04 8.36 -0.07
C LEU A 61 -10.52 8.35 -0.49
N ARG A 62 -11.41 8.72 0.43
CA ARG A 62 -12.87 8.81 0.22
C ARG A 62 -13.44 10.00 0.97
N GLY A 63 -14.66 10.39 0.62
CA GLY A 63 -15.41 11.39 1.38
C GLY A 63 -14.80 12.78 1.26
N VAL A 64 -14.45 13.39 2.40
CA VAL A 64 -13.88 14.75 2.48
C VAL A 64 -12.35 14.75 2.44
N ALA A 65 -11.73 13.57 2.46
CA ALA A 65 -10.30 13.38 2.32
C ALA A 65 -9.79 13.71 0.90
#